data_AF-S3APY0-F1
#
_entry.id   AF-S3APY0-F1
#
_cell.length_a   1.000
_cell.length_b   1.000
_cell.length_c   1.000
_cell.angle_alpha   90.00
_cell.angle_beta   90.00
_cell.angle_gamma   90.00
#
_symmetry.space_group_name_H-M   'P 1'
#
loop_
_entity.id
_entity.type
_entity.pdbx_description
1 polymer ?
#
loop_
_entity_poly.entity_id
_entity_poly.type
_entity_poly.pdbx_seq_one_letter_code
_entity_poly.pdbx_strand_id
1 'polypeptide(L)'
;MTVGGRTLLDRVLAACADAAATVVVGPRRPSCRPVVWAREDPPGGGPLAALRAGLEALGEDGGGPDGAAGRTPVLVVSADLPFLDAATVGTLVTVPEDAEGVVLHDGRDQPLLAAYRMEPLRRELALLRTEYGHLSGLPLRLVLQGLRLHRVAALSAPSLAAAAFDCDTWDDIVTARARIREHDRVLDEWIAAAKAELGIELNVDTTVLLDLARDAAHGVARPAAPLTTFLAGYAAGRAGGSSVDVDEAAAALTRLARRWAAEADGTGGRGGTTDADGTTGNDETGTAGNTGER
;
A
#
# COMPACT_ATOMS: atom_id res chain seq x y z
N MET A 1 4.88 13.86 1.18
CA MET A 1 3.60 13.13 1.33
C MET A 1 3.87 11.78 1.98
N THR A 2 2.91 11.23 2.73
CA THR A 2 3.07 9.99 3.50
C THR A 2 2.03 8.94 3.14
N VAL A 3 2.46 7.67 3.11
CA VAL A 3 1.60 6.49 2.93
C VAL A 3 1.96 5.51 4.03
N GLY A 4 0.98 5.12 4.86
CA GLY A 4 1.21 4.24 6.02
C GLY A 4 2.29 4.76 6.98
N GLY A 5 2.20 6.01 7.43
CA GLY A 5 3.11 6.61 8.43
C GLY A 5 4.52 7.02 7.93
N ARG A 6 4.99 6.48 6.80
CA ARG A 6 6.31 6.81 6.21
C ARG A 6 6.17 7.74 5.01
N THR A 7 7.17 8.59 4.76
CA THR A 7 7.19 9.40 3.52
C THR A 7 7.41 8.50 2.30
N LEU A 8 6.89 8.89 1.13
CA LEU A 8 7.14 8.15 -0.12
C LEU A 8 8.63 8.06 -0.43
N LEU A 9 9.38 9.14 -0.18
CA LEU A 9 10.83 9.15 -0.34
C LEU A 9 11.50 8.12 0.58
N ASP A 10 11.13 8.05 1.86
CA ASP A 10 11.76 7.10 2.79
C ASP A 10 11.48 5.64 2.43
N ARG A 11 10.35 5.35 1.78
CA ARG A 11 10.04 4.02 1.25
C ARG A 11 10.98 3.64 0.12
N VAL A 12 11.14 4.54 -0.85
CA VAL A 12 12.08 4.35 -1.97
C VAL A 12 13.52 4.22 -1.45
N LEU A 13 13.92 5.07 -0.49
CA LEU A 13 15.25 4.99 0.11
C LEU A 13 15.48 3.67 0.86
N ALA A 14 14.47 3.11 1.52
CA ALA A 14 14.55 1.83 2.20
C ALA A 14 14.69 0.66 1.21
N ALA A 15 14.00 0.69 0.07
CA ALA A 15 14.15 -0.31 -0.99
C ALA A 15 15.55 -0.29 -1.63
N CYS A 16 16.22 0.87 -1.59
CA CYS A 16 17.56 1.09 -2.13
C CYS A 16 18.64 1.12 -1.02
N ALA A 17 18.46 0.38 0.06
CA ALA A 17 19.36 0.40 1.23
C ALA A 17 20.82 0.08 0.85
N ASP A 18 21.03 -0.87 -0.06
CA ASP A 18 22.34 -1.39 -0.47
C ASP A 18 23.07 -0.52 -1.51
N ALA A 19 22.49 0.62 -1.91
CA ALA A 19 23.13 1.53 -2.85
C ALA A 19 24.41 2.13 -2.26
N ALA A 20 25.55 1.95 -2.95
CA ALA A 20 26.84 2.49 -2.55
C ALA A 20 26.86 4.02 -2.43
N ALA A 21 26.09 4.70 -3.29
CA ALA A 21 25.85 6.13 -3.24
C ALA A 21 24.37 6.41 -3.54
N THR A 22 23.81 7.44 -2.91
CA THR A 22 22.42 7.85 -3.14
C THR A 22 22.34 9.36 -3.35
N VAL A 23 21.84 9.76 -4.51
CA VAL A 23 21.51 11.15 -4.82
C VAL A 23 20.00 11.31 -4.92
N VAL A 24 19.47 12.30 -4.22
CA VAL A 24 18.07 12.74 -4.36
C VAL A 24 18.05 14.08 -5.07
N VAL A 25 17.36 14.14 -6.20
CA VAL A 25 17.24 15.35 -7.00
C VAL A 25 15.93 16.06 -6.67
N GLY A 26 16.02 17.34 -6.30
CA GLY A 26 14.87 18.17 -5.97
C GLY A 26 15.08 19.03 -4.73
N PRO A 27 14.02 19.68 -4.21
CA PRO A 27 14.11 20.48 -2.99
C PRO A 27 14.46 19.59 -1.79
N ARG A 28 15.41 20.06 -0.97
CA ARG A 28 15.84 19.36 0.25
C ARG A 28 14.67 19.20 1.23
N ARG A 29 14.60 18.02 1.84
CA ARG A 29 13.61 17.64 2.86
C ARG A 29 14.22 16.63 3.83
N PRO A 30 13.64 16.44 5.03
CA PRO A 30 14.07 15.38 5.93
C PRO A 30 14.01 14.01 5.26
N SER A 31 14.99 13.14 5.56
CA SER A 31 15.09 11.76 5.08
C SER A 31 15.53 10.84 6.20
N CYS A 32 15.13 9.56 6.13
CA CYS A 32 15.46 8.53 7.11
C CYS A 32 16.96 8.18 7.19
N ARG A 33 17.73 8.57 6.18
CA ARG A 33 19.19 8.37 6.09
C ARG A 33 19.88 9.55 5.40
N PRO A 34 21.20 9.74 5.59
CA PRO A 34 21.97 10.71 4.82
C PRO A 34 21.92 10.40 3.32
N VAL A 35 21.73 11.44 2.51
CA VAL A 35 21.75 11.37 1.04
C VAL A 35 22.44 12.62 0.48
N VAL A 36 23.01 12.49 -0.71
CA VAL A 36 23.50 13.65 -1.47
C VAL A 36 22.30 14.32 -2.13
N TRP A 37 22.18 15.64 -1.97
CA TRP A 37 21.10 16.41 -2.59
C TRP A 37 21.61 17.14 -3.82
N ALA A 38 20.94 16.93 -4.95
CA ALA A 38 21.15 17.68 -6.17
C ALA A 38 19.88 18.43 -6.56
N ARG A 39 19.99 19.39 -7.46
CA ARG A 39 18.84 20.12 -7.99
C ARG A 39 19.04 20.37 -9.48
N GLU A 40 17.96 20.25 -10.22
CA GLU A 40 17.88 20.72 -11.60
C GLU A 40 18.26 22.18 -11.72
N ASP A 41 18.90 22.52 -12.84
CA ASP A 41 19.15 23.91 -13.24
C ASP A 41 18.60 24.14 -14.67
N PRO A 42 17.61 25.05 -14.84
CA PRO A 42 16.90 25.75 -13.79
C PRO A 42 16.02 24.81 -12.95
N PRO A 43 15.67 25.19 -11.70
CA PRO A 43 14.74 24.41 -10.89
C PRO A 43 13.39 24.18 -11.60
N GLY A 44 12.92 22.93 -11.60
CA GLY A 44 11.71 22.56 -12.34
C GLY A 44 11.96 22.37 -13.85
N GLY A 45 13.22 22.19 -14.25
CA GLY A 45 13.62 21.81 -15.60
C GLY A 45 13.14 20.42 -16.02
N GLY A 46 12.54 19.66 -15.12
CA GLY A 46 11.85 18.41 -15.40
C GLY A 46 12.78 17.18 -15.36
N PRO A 47 12.22 15.99 -15.61
CA PRO A 47 12.88 14.72 -15.28
C PRO A 47 14.22 14.49 -15.98
N LEU A 48 14.38 14.95 -17.22
CA LEU A 48 15.65 14.78 -17.94
C LEU A 48 16.76 15.69 -17.40
N ALA A 49 16.43 16.94 -17.06
CA ALA A 49 17.36 17.82 -16.35
C ALA A 49 17.70 17.27 -14.95
N ALA A 50 16.73 16.60 -14.31
CA ALA A 50 16.91 16.00 -13.00
C ALA A 50 17.91 14.86 -13.06
N LEU A 51 17.74 13.98 -14.04
CA LEU A 51 18.63 12.87 -14.29
C LEU A 51 20.07 13.35 -14.49
N ARG A 52 20.28 14.36 -15.35
CA ARG A 52 21.61 14.98 -15.55
C ARG A 52 22.21 15.47 -14.22
N ALA A 53 21.47 16.27 -13.46
CA ALA A 53 21.94 16.82 -12.18
C ALA A 53 22.28 15.71 -11.17
N GLY A 54 21.50 14.61 -11.16
CA GLY A 54 21.76 13.44 -10.34
C GLY A 54 23.06 12.73 -10.71
N LEU A 55 23.30 12.51 -12.00
CA LEU A 55 24.52 11.84 -12.50
C LEU A 55 25.79 12.69 -12.31
N GLU A 56 25.68 14.01 -12.40
CA GLU A 56 26.78 14.93 -12.10
C GLU A 56 27.14 14.88 -10.61
N ALA A 57 26.14 14.84 -9.72
CA ALA A 57 26.36 14.73 -8.28
C ALA A 57 26.90 13.36 -7.83
N LEU A 58 26.66 12.29 -8.60
CA LEU A 58 27.29 10.97 -8.39
C LEU A 58 28.79 10.97 -8.72
N GLY A 59 29.28 11.93 -9.52
CA GLY A 59 30.68 12.01 -9.94
C GLY A 59 31.11 10.91 -10.91
N GLU A 60 32.33 10.99 -11.45
CA GLU A 60 32.82 10.03 -12.46
C GLU A 60 33.03 8.61 -11.90
N ASP A 61 33.32 8.49 -10.61
CA ASP A 61 33.76 7.25 -9.96
C ASP A 61 32.65 6.30 -9.51
N GLY A 62 31.36 6.68 -9.59
CA GLY A 62 30.20 5.76 -9.61
C GLY A 62 30.03 4.69 -8.52
N GLY A 63 30.90 4.62 -7.50
CA GLY A 63 30.81 3.76 -6.32
C GLY A 63 31.69 2.49 -6.35
N GLY A 64 32.94 2.61 -5.86
CA GLY A 64 33.72 1.50 -5.30
C GLY A 64 35.25 1.72 -5.37
N PRO A 65 36.03 1.53 -4.29
CA PRO A 65 37.49 1.74 -4.28
C PRO A 65 38.30 0.74 -5.13
N ASP A 66 37.67 -0.28 -5.72
CA ASP A 66 38.32 -1.43 -6.36
C ASP A 66 38.23 -1.45 -7.91
N GLY A 67 38.00 -0.32 -8.58
CA GLY A 67 38.00 -0.27 -10.05
C GLY A 67 36.80 -0.98 -10.72
N ALA A 68 35.79 -1.38 -9.94
CA ALA A 68 34.51 -1.90 -10.42
C ALA A 68 33.54 -0.81 -10.95
N ALA A 69 33.96 0.46 -10.92
CA ALA A 69 33.14 1.65 -11.24
C ALA A 69 32.44 1.58 -12.61
N GLY A 70 32.98 0.84 -13.58
CA GLY A 70 32.37 0.65 -14.90
C GLY A 70 31.26 -0.42 -14.98
N ARG A 71 31.09 -1.26 -13.95
CA ARG A 71 30.12 -2.37 -13.93
C ARG A 71 28.93 -2.13 -13.01
N THR A 72 29.04 -1.23 -12.04
CA THR A 72 27.93 -0.92 -11.14
C THR A 72 26.88 -0.09 -11.89
N PRO A 73 25.64 -0.59 -12.04
CA PRO A 73 24.59 0.15 -12.73
C PRO A 73 24.06 1.28 -11.85
N VAL A 74 23.56 2.33 -12.49
CA VAL A 74 22.85 3.43 -11.85
C VAL A 74 21.37 3.12 -11.85
N LEU A 75 20.81 2.90 -10.66
CA LEU A 75 19.37 2.82 -10.47
C LEU A 75 18.75 4.22 -10.49
N VAL A 76 17.76 4.42 -11.36
CA VAL A 76 16.99 5.65 -11.49
C VAL A 76 15.54 5.33 -11.15
N VAL A 77 15.07 5.88 -10.04
CA VAL A 77 13.73 5.64 -9.49
C VAL A 77 13.03 6.96 -9.16
N SER A 78 11.72 7.01 -9.41
CA SER A 78 10.88 8.11 -8.91
C SER A 78 10.73 8.01 -7.39
N ALA A 79 10.51 9.16 -6.74
CA ALA A 79 10.42 9.25 -5.28
C ALA A 79 9.00 9.00 -4.73
N ASP A 80 8.06 8.64 -5.60
CA ASP A 80 6.62 8.48 -5.36
C ASP A 80 6.14 7.05 -5.65
N LEU A 81 7.04 6.06 -5.56
CA LEU A 81 6.74 4.64 -5.75
C LEU A 81 6.49 3.96 -4.38
N PRO A 82 5.26 3.96 -3.83
CA PRO A 82 4.96 3.46 -2.48
C PRO A 82 5.23 1.97 -2.27
N PHE A 83 5.29 1.19 -3.36
CA PHE A 83 5.42 -0.27 -3.34
C PHE A 83 6.75 -0.76 -3.90
N LEU A 84 7.71 0.13 -4.18
CA LEU A 84 9.05 -0.30 -4.55
C LEU A 84 9.67 -1.14 -3.42
N ASP A 85 10.21 -2.30 -3.76
CA ASP A 85 10.88 -3.20 -2.83
C ASP A 85 12.28 -3.59 -3.31
N ALA A 86 13.06 -4.19 -2.41
CA ALA A 86 14.44 -4.60 -2.68
C ALA A 86 14.54 -5.72 -3.73
N ALA A 87 13.50 -6.54 -3.89
CA ALA A 87 13.49 -7.63 -4.88
C ALA A 87 13.33 -7.08 -6.31
N THR A 88 12.44 -6.09 -6.50
CA THR A 88 12.33 -5.32 -7.73
C THR A 88 13.63 -4.60 -8.04
N VAL A 89 14.24 -3.94 -7.05
CA VAL A 89 15.56 -3.29 -7.22
C VAL A 89 16.60 -4.31 -7.68
N GLY A 90 16.71 -5.46 -7.00
CA GLY A 90 17.63 -6.54 -7.36
C GLY A 90 17.44 -7.06 -8.79
N THR A 91 16.19 -7.14 -9.24
CA THR A 91 15.86 -7.51 -10.63
C THR A 91 16.37 -6.45 -11.61
N LEU A 92 16.09 -5.17 -11.36
CA LEU A 92 16.47 -4.09 -12.26
C LEU A 92 17.98 -3.90 -12.36
N VAL A 93 18.72 -3.98 -11.25
CA VAL A 93 20.18 -3.79 -11.26
C VAL A 93 20.94 -4.97 -11.88
N THR A 94 20.27 -6.07 -12.20
CA THR A 94 20.89 -7.19 -12.92
C THR A 94 20.88 -6.92 -14.43
N VAL A 95 21.74 -6.01 -14.88
CA VAL A 95 21.82 -5.57 -16.28
C VAL A 95 22.56 -6.62 -17.14
N PRO A 96 21.94 -7.20 -18.18
CA PRO A 96 22.60 -8.14 -19.10
C PRO A 96 23.85 -7.55 -19.79
N GLU A 97 24.77 -8.41 -20.22
CA GLU A 97 26.04 -7.98 -20.83
C GLU A 97 25.86 -7.22 -22.16
N ASP A 98 24.85 -7.56 -22.94
CA ASP A 98 24.50 -6.96 -24.23
C ASP A 98 23.60 -5.72 -24.12
N ALA A 99 23.05 -5.47 -22.93
CA ALA A 99 22.17 -4.34 -22.63
C ALA A 99 22.93 -3.17 -21.98
N GLU A 100 22.46 -1.97 -22.28
CA GLU A 100 22.91 -0.70 -21.68
C GLU A 100 22.00 -0.26 -20.52
N GLY A 101 20.87 -0.93 -20.32
CA GLY A 101 20.01 -0.76 -19.16
C GLY A 101 18.88 -1.78 -19.10
N VAL A 102 18.25 -1.86 -17.93
CA VAL A 102 17.03 -2.64 -17.67
C VAL A 102 15.94 -1.66 -17.27
N VAL A 103 14.79 -1.75 -17.91
CA VAL A 103 13.64 -0.87 -17.66
C VAL A 103 12.42 -1.70 -17.32
N LEU A 104 11.66 -1.26 -16.31
CA LEU A 104 10.35 -1.85 -16.07
C LEU A 104 9.39 -1.44 -17.20
N HIS A 105 8.65 -2.40 -17.71
CA HIS A 105 7.67 -2.21 -18.78
C HIS A 105 6.26 -2.54 -18.29
N ASP A 106 5.41 -1.53 -18.20
CA ASP A 106 3.99 -1.63 -17.80
C ASP A 106 3.10 -0.96 -18.85
N GLY A 107 2.94 -1.61 -20.01
CA GLY A 107 2.34 -1.03 -21.21
C GLY A 107 3.17 0.08 -21.88
N ARG A 108 4.11 0.67 -21.13
CA ARG A 108 5.15 1.61 -21.57
C ARG A 108 6.42 1.40 -20.77
N ASP A 109 7.56 1.78 -21.36
CA ASP A 109 8.84 1.79 -20.65
C ASP A 109 8.80 2.88 -19.56
N GLN A 110 9.16 2.52 -18.33
CA GLN A 110 9.17 3.40 -17.16
C GLN A 110 10.59 3.91 -16.90
N PRO A 111 10.99 5.08 -17.45
CA PRO A 111 12.38 5.56 -17.36
C PRO A 111 12.84 5.92 -15.94
N LEU A 112 11.89 6.16 -15.04
CA LEU A 112 12.12 6.41 -13.62
C LEU A 112 11.82 5.15 -12.78
N LEU A 113 11.97 3.98 -13.37
CA LEU A 113 11.97 2.70 -12.68
C LEU A 113 12.85 1.72 -13.48
N ALA A 114 14.13 2.07 -13.53
CA ALA A 114 15.11 1.46 -14.41
C ALA A 114 16.51 1.49 -13.81
N ALA A 115 17.39 0.60 -14.28
CA ALA A 115 18.82 0.67 -14.01
C ALA A 115 19.58 0.80 -15.33
N TYR A 116 20.59 1.66 -15.36
CA TYR A 116 21.36 1.97 -16.56
C TYR A 116 22.85 1.80 -16.33
N ARG A 117 23.59 1.46 -17.38
CA ARG A 117 25.04 1.64 -17.37
C ARG A 117 25.37 3.13 -17.44
N MET A 118 26.27 3.57 -16.57
CA MET A 118 26.62 4.98 -16.40
C MET A 118 27.10 5.62 -17.71
N GLU A 119 28.03 4.97 -18.41
CA GLU A 119 28.68 5.53 -19.60
C GLU A 119 27.70 5.72 -20.79
N PRO A 120 26.93 4.69 -21.23
CA PRO A 120 25.89 4.88 -22.25
C PRO A 120 24.87 5.96 -21.86
N LEU A 121 24.45 6.02 -20.60
CA LEU A 121 23.48 7.01 -20.15
C LEU A 121 24.04 8.44 -20.26
N ARG A 122 25.30 8.66 -19.87
CA ARG A 122 25.98 9.95 -20.02
C ARG A 122 26.16 10.34 -21.48
N ARG A 123 26.52 9.37 -22.34
CA ARG A 123 26.65 9.55 -23.79
C ARG A 123 25.35 10.08 -24.38
N GLU A 124 24.21 9.43 -24.10
CA GLU A 124 22.92 9.86 -24.65
C GLU A 124 22.50 11.25 -24.14
N LEU A 125 22.75 11.57 -22.87
CA LEU A 125 22.48 12.92 -22.34
C LEU A 125 23.34 13.99 -23.04
N ALA A 126 24.60 13.68 -23.35
CA ALA A 126 25.50 14.59 -24.07
C ALA A 126 25.06 14.79 -25.53
N LEU A 127 24.61 13.73 -26.20
CA LEU A 127 24.05 13.80 -27.55
C LEU A 127 22.80 14.68 -27.59
N LEU A 128 21.84 14.44 -26.69
CA LEU A 128 20.63 15.26 -26.59
C LEU A 128 20.94 16.72 -26.28
N ARG A 129 21.91 16.99 -25.39
CA ARG A 129 22.32 18.38 -25.12
C ARG A 129 22.92 19.05 -26.35
N THR A 130 23.67 18.31 -27.16
CA THR A 130 24.27 18.82 -28.40
C THR A 130 23.20 19.10 -29.46
N GLU A 131 22.19 18.22 -29.56
CA GLU A 131 21.10 18.33 -30.52
C GLU A 131 20.12 19.47 -30.17
N TYR A 132 19.69 19.56 -28.91
CA TYR A 132 18.65 20.49 -28.46
C TYR A 132 19.18 21.76 -27.78
N GLY A 133 20.49 21.84 -27.51
CA GLY A 133 21.15 22.95 -26.81
C GLY A 133 20.95 22.98 -25.29
N HIS A 134 19.84 22.43 -24.78
CA HIS A 134 19.57 22.25 -23.35
C HIS A 134 18.79 20.95 -23.10
N LEU A 135 18.69 20.53 -21.83
CA LEU A 135 17.89 19.35 -21.42
C LEU A 135 16.59 19.69 -20.70
N SER A 136 16.40 20.96 -20.32
CA SER A 136 15.24 21.42 -19.56
C SER A 136 13.95 21.34 -20.39
N GLY A 137 12.87 20.86 -19.79
CA GLY A 137 11.57 20.67 -20.44
C GLY A 137 11.50 19.50 -21.42
N LEU A 138 12.61 18.82 -21.68
CA LEU A 138 12.64 17.68 -22.58
C LEU A 138 12.13 16.40 -21.89
N PRO A 139 11.40 15.53 -22.63
CA PRO A 139 10.86 14.31 -22.07
C PRO A 139 11.95 13.24 -21.92
N LEU A 140 11.92 12.53 -20.79
CA LEU A 140 12.91 11.50 -20.46
C LEU A 140 12.98 10.38 -21.51
N ARG A 141 11.86 10.09 -22.20
CA ARG A 141 11.80 9.08 -23.27
C ARG A 141 12.83 9.27 -24.39
N LEU A 142 13.33 10.48 -24.62
CA LEU A 142 14.36 10.73 -25.64
C LEU A 142 15.65 9.98 -25.31
N VAL A 143 16.05 9.91 -24.03
CA VAL A 143 17.28 9.19 -23.64
C VAL A 143 17.16 7.70 -23.93
N LEU A 144 15.95 7.14 -23.82
CA LEU A 144 15.72 5.71 -24.03
C LEU A 144 15.93 5.29 -25.49
N GLN A 145 15.74 6.21 -26.45
CA GLN A 145 15.82 5.90 -27.88
C GLN A 145 17.24 5.52 -28.33
N GLY A 146 18.26 6.05 -27.65
CA GLY A 146 19.66 5.76 -27.95
C GLY A 146 20.27 4.62 -27.11
N LEU A 147 19.49 3.99 -26.23
CA LEU A 147 19.96 2.93 -25.34
C LEU A 147 19.47 1.55 -25.78
N ARG A 148 20.34 0.54 -25.68
CA ARG A 148 19.92 -0.87 -25.78
C ARG A 148 19.30 -1.32 -24.46
N LEU A 149 17.98 -1.34 -24.39
CA LEU A 149 17.24 -1.65 -23.16
C LEU A 149 16.73 -3.09 -23.13
N HIS A 150 16.98 -3.78 -22.01
CA HIS A 150 16.27 -4.99 -21.65
C HIS A 150 14.99 -4.62 -20.90
N ARG A 151 13.84 -5.18 -21.31
CA ARG A 151 12.53 -4.87 -20.72
C ARG A 151 12.10 -5.96 -19.76
N VAL A 152 11.79 -5.57 -18.53
CA VAL A 152 11.19 -6.47 -17.54
C VAL A 152 9.69 -6.17 -17.49
N ALA A 153 8.86 -7.13 -17.89
CA ALA A 153 7.41 -6.96 -17.88
C ALA A 153 6.88 -6.87 -16.45
N ALA A 154 6.11 -5.83 -16.12
CA ALA A 154 5.51 -5.66 -14.79
C ALA A 154 4.65 -6.85 -14.39
N LEU A 155 3.93 -7.45 -15.35
CA LEU A 155 3.08 -8.63 -15.14
C LEU A 155 3.86 -9.94 -14.87
N SER A 156 5.20 -9.93 -14.97
CA SER A 156 5.99 -11.14 -14.74
C SER A 156 6.09 -11.53 -13.26
N ALA A 157 5.86 -10.59 -12.34
CA ALA A 157 5.76 -10.87 -10.91
C ALA A 157 4.85 -9.85 -10.20
N PRO A 158 4.12 -10.24 -9.14
CA PRO A 158 3.27 -9.31 -8.38
C PRO A 158 4.03 -8.10 -7.80
N SER A 159 5.27 -8.27 -7.33
CA SER A 159 6.11 -7.17 -6.82
C SER A 159 6.46 -6.16 -7.91
N LEU A 160 6.74 -6.62 -9.13
CA LEU A 160 7.04 -5.76 -10.27
C LEU A 160 5.80 -4.96 -10.71
N ALA A 161 4.62 -5.60 -10.75
CA ALA A 161 3.35 -4.93 -11.02
C ALA A 161 3.03 -3.87 -9.95
N ALA A 162 3.26 -4.19 -8.68
CA ALA A 162 3.06 -3.23 -7.59
C ALA A 162 4.06 -2.06 -7.68
N ALA A 163 5.32 -2.33 -7.99
CA ALA A 163 6.37 -1.31 -8.08
C ALA A 163 6.14 -0.29 -9.19
N ALA A 164 5.43 -0.66 -10.27
CA ALA A 164 5.07 0.26 -11.36
C ALA A 164 4.09 1.37 -10.93
N PHE A 165 3.43 1.21 -9.78
CA PHE A 165 2.43 2.16 -9.30
C PHE A 165 3.10 3.40 -8.69
N ASP A 166 2.92 4.55 -9.32
CA ASP A 166 3.32 5.88 -8.86
C ASP A 166 2.15 6.63 -8.21
N CYS A 167 2.48 7.58 -7.35
CA CYS A 167 1.52 8.45 -6.66
C CYS A 167 1.63 9.89 -7.16
N ASP A 168 1.08 10.15 -8.34
CA ASP A 168 1.03 11.49 -8.94
C ASP A 168 -0.15 12.31 -8.41
N THR A 169 -1.24 11.63 -8.05
CA THR A 169 -2.50 12.26 -7.64
C THR A 169 -2.92 11.89 -6.23
N TRP A 170 -3.91 12.63 -5.71
CA TRP A 170 -4.45 12.33 -4.39
C TRP A 170 -5.22 11.01 -4.34
N ASP A 171 -5.89 10.65 -5.43
CA ASP A 171 -6.59 9.36 -5.55
C ASP A 171 -5.60 8.18 -5.56
N ASP A 172 -4.42 8.37 -6.17
CA ASP A 172 -3.34 7.37 -6.13
C ASP A 172 -2.85 7.15 -4.69
N ILE A 173 -2.74 8.23 -3.91
CA ILE A 173 -2.35 8.15 -2.49
C ILE A 173 -3.42 7.44 -1.65
N VAL A 174 -4.70 7.70 -1.90
CA VAL A 174 -5.79 6.99 -1.21
C VAL A 174 -5.76 5.50 -1.56
N THR A 175 -5.60 5.17 -2.84
CA THR A 175 -5.46 3.80 -3.34
C THR A 175 -4.25 3.11 -2.72
N ALA A 176 -3.11 3.80 -2.67
CA ALA A 176 -1.89 3.27 -2.06
C ALA A 176 -2.09 2.97 -0.57
N ARG A 177 -2.73 3.90 0.16
CA ARG A 177 -3.05 3.70 1.58
C ARG A 177 -3.99 2.52 1.82
N ALA A 178 -4.99 2.32 0.95
CA ALA A 178 -5.89 1.18 1.02
C ALA A 178 -5.15 -0.15 0.83
N ARG A 179 -4.37 -0.28 -0.25
CA ARG A 179 -3.57 -1.49 -0.54
C ARG A 179 -2.55 -1.82 0.55
N ILE A 180 -1.94 -0.80 1.15
CA ILE A 180 -0.99 -0.96 2.26
C ILE A 180 -1.72 -1.44 3.53
N ARG A 181 -2.95 -0.96 3.79
CA ARG A 181 -3.80 -1.45 4.88
C ARG A 181 -4.28 -2.89 4.68
N GLU A 182 -4.44 -3.34 3.43
CA GLU A 182 -4.92 -4.68 3.08
C GLU A 182 -3.83 -5.78 3.18
N HIS A 183 -2.54 -5.45 3.21
CA HIS A 183 -1.41 -6.41 3.19
C HIS A 183 -0.69 -6.65 4.56
N ASP A 184 -1.42 -6.62 5.68
CA ASP A 184 -1.01 -7.09 7.02
C ASP A 184 0.15 -6.39 7.77
N ARG A 185 1.13 -5.71 7.14
CA ARG A 185 2.25 -5.07 7.89
C ARG A 185 1.90 -3.78 8.63
N VAL A 186 0.84 -3.07 8.22
CA VAL A 186 0.51 -1.74 8.78
C VAL A 186 -0.13 -1.84 10.14
N LEU A 187 -0.96 -2.86 10.34
CA LEU A 187 -1.63 -3.04 11.61
C LEU A 187 -0.61 -3.41 12.68
N ASP A 188 0.34 -4.29 12.37
CA ASP A 188 1.44 -4.64 13.27
C ASP A 188 2.37 -3.46 13.57
N GLU A 189 2.76 -2.69 12.54
CA GLU A 189 3.58 -1.48 12.72
C GLU A 189 2.84 -0.40 13.52
N TRP A 190 1.54 -0.22 13.28
CA TRP A 190 0.70 0.71 14.02
C TRP A 190 0.52 0.27 15.47
N ILE A 191 0.26 -1.02 15.72
CA ILE A 191 0.12 -1.58 17.06
C ILE A 191 1.43 -1.46 17.83
N ALA A 192 2.57 -1.75 17.20
CA ALA A 192 3.88 -1.56 17.80
C ALA A 192 4.13 -0.08 18.17
N ALA A 193 3.84 0.86 17.27
CA ALA A 193 3.98 2.29 17.53
C ALA A 193 3.04 2.79 18.63
N ALA A 194 1.78 2.34 18.64
CA ALA A 194 0.79 2.69 19.65
C ALA A 194 1.16 2.12 21.03
N LYS A 195 1.67 0.89 21.10
CA LYS A 195 2.20 0.30 22.34
C LYS A 195 3.38 1.10 22.89
N ALA A 196 4.31 1.51 22.03
CA ALA A 196 5.47 2.31 22.42
C ALA A 196 5.04 3.69 22.96
N GLU A 197 4.13 4.38 22.28
CA GLU A 197 3.63 5.70 22.71
C GLU A 197 2.91 5.64 24.07
N LEU A 198 2.15 4.56 24.30
CA LEU A 198 1.38 4.37 25.53
C LEU A 198 2.18 3.67 26.65
N GLY A 199 3.42 3.23 26.39
CA GLY A 199 4.23 2.48 27.35
C GLY A 199 3.63 1.11 27.71
N ILE A 200 2.98 0.43 26.77
CA ILE A 200 2.27 -0.83 26.97
C ILE A 200 3.15 -2.01 26.56
N GLU A 201 3.59 -2.80 27.54
CA GLU A 201 4.26 -4.09 27.34
C GLU A 201 3.23 -5.23 27.44
N LEU A 202 2.42 -5.39 26.40
CA LEU A 202 1.35 -6.40 26.35
C LEU A 202 1.45 -7.22 25.06
N ASN A 203 1.56 -8.53 25.19
CA ASN A 203 1.60 -9.46 24.05
C ASN A 203 0.26 -10.18 23.87
N VAL A 204 -0.68 -9.53 23.19
CA VAL A 204 -2.00 -10.11 22.85
C VAL A 204 -2.00 -10.62 21.41
N ASP A 205 -2.68 -11.74 21.18
CA ASP A 205 -3.07 -12.19 19.85
C ASP A 205 -4.12 -11.21 19.25
N THR A 206 -3.70 -10.43 18.26
CA THR A 206 -4.54 -9.45 17.58
C THR A 206 -5.68 -10.09 16.80
N THR A 207 -5.50 -11.33 16.32
CA THR A 207 -6.53 -12.09 15.61
C THR A 207 -7.72 -12.36 16.53
N VAL A 208 -7.48 -12.71 17.79
CA VAL A 208 -8.54 -12.96 18.79
C VAL A 208 -9.42 -11.72 19.01
N LEU A 209 -8.81 -10.53 19.12
CA LEU A 209 -9.55 -9.29 19.30
C LEU A 209 -10.33 -8.86 18.05
N LEU A 210 -9.77 -9.09 16.86
CA LEU A 210 -10.44 -8.81 15.59
C LEU A 210 -11.60 -9.77 15.33
N ASP A 211 -11.46 -11.04 15.69
CA ASP A 211 -12.52 -12.04 15.61
C ASP A 211 -13.65 -11.73 16.60
N LEU A 212 -13.34 -11.28 17.83
CA LEU A 212 -14.33 -10.77 18.76
C LEU A 212 -15.11 -9.58 18.19
N ALA A 213 -14.40 -8.61 17.60
CA ALA A 213 -15.02 -7.45 16.97
C ALA A 213 -15.95 -7.88 15.82
N ARG A 214 -15.51 -8.85 15.00
CA ARG A 214 -16.32 -9.44 13.92
C ARG A 214 -17.58 -10.09 14.49
N ASP A 215 -17.45 -10.96 15.49
CA ASP A 215 -18.58 -11.69 16.10
C ASP A 215 -19.60 -10.70 16.71
N ALA A 216 -19.14 -9.62 17.37
CA ALA A 216 -20.02 -8.58 17.91
C ALA A 216 -20.72 -7.75 16.81
N ALA A 217 -20.00 -7.38 15.74
CA ALA A 217 -20.59 -6.63 14.62
C ALA A 217 -21.70 -7.40 13.90
N HIS A 218 -21.52 -8.72 13.74
CA HIS A 218 -22.48 -9.58 13.06
C HIS A 218 -23.61 -10.05 13.99
N GLY A 219 -23.28 -10.41 15.23
CA GLY A 219 -24.22 -11.01 16.17
C GLY A 219 -25.06 -10.02 16.99
N VAL A 220 -24.65 -8.76 17.08
CA VAL A 220 -25.35 -7.72 17.87
C VAL A 220 -25.77 -6.56 16.97
N ALA A 221 -24.80 -5.77 16.50
CA ALA A 221 -24.99 -4.68 15.56
C ALA A 221 -23.62 -4.14 15.12
N ARG A 222 -23.51 -3.52 13.94
CA ARG A 222 -22.25 -2.94 13.43
C ARG A 222 -21.50 -2.05 14.45
N PRO A 223 -22.15 -1.14 15.21
CA PRO A 223 -21.45 -0.32 16.21
C PRO A 223 -20.92 -1.09 17.43
N ALA A 224 -21.34 -2.34 17.64
CA ALA A 224 -20.94 -3.14 18.80
C ALA A 224 -19.46 -3.56 18.75
N ALA A 225 -18.85 -3.65 17.57
CA ALA A 225 -17.44 -4.02 17.41
C ALA A 225 -16.48 -3.18 18.29
N PRO A 226 -16.37 -1.85 18.10
CA PRO A 226 -15.44 -1.03 18.89
C PRO A 226 -15.82 -0.94 20.37
N LEU A 227 -17.11 -0.99 20.72
CA LEU A 227 -17.57 -0.93 22.11
C LEU A 227 -17.21 -2.20 22.87
N THR A 228 -17.33 -3.36 22.21
CA THR A 228 -17.03 -4.67 22.81
C THR A 228 -15.53 -4.83 23.06
N THR A 229 -14.68 -4.44 22.10
CA THR A 229 -13.22 -4.53 22.27
C THR A 229 -12.70 -3.54 23.32
N PHE A 230 -13.29 -2.34 23.43
CA PHE A 230 -13.00 -1.42 24.53
C PHE A 230 -13.33 -2.03 25.90
N LEU A 231 -14.52 -2.63 26.05
CA LEU A 231 -14.93 -3.27 27.31
C LEU A 231 -14.07 -4.49 27.64
N ALA A 232 -13.66 -5.27 26.63
CA ALA A 232 -12.71 -6.37 26.80
C ALA A 232 -11.38 -5.86 27.39
N GLY A 233 -10.80 -4.82 26.78
CA GLY A 233 -9.56 -4.21 27.27
C GLY A 233 -9.70 -3.59 28.66
N TYR A 234 -10.83 -2.93 28.94
CA TYR A 234 -11.10 -2.35 30.26
C TYR A 234 -11.25 -3.44 31.35
N ALA A 235 -11.95 -4.54 31.06
CA ALA A 235 -12.10 -5.66 31.96
C ALA A 235 -10.76 -6.34 32.24
N ALA A 236 -9.96 -6.58 31.20
CA ALA A 236 -8.62 -7.13 31.34
C ALA A 236 -7.70 -6.22 32.17
N GLY A 237 -7.75 -4.91 31.93
CA GLY A 237 -7.01 -3.92 32.73
C GLY A 237 -7.40 -3.90 34.21
N ARG A 238 -8.67 -4.22 34.53
CA ARG A 238 -9.12 -4.38 35.93
C ARG A 238 -8.68 -5.70 36.57
N ALA A 239 -8.40 -6.73 35.78
CA ALA A 239 -8.04 -8.07 36.26
C ALA A 239 -6.53 -8.25 36.49
N GLY A 240 -5.70 -7.34 36.00
CA GLY A 240 -4.24 -7.41 36.12
C GLY A 240 -3.51 -7.00 34.86
N GLY A 241 -4.22 -6.92 33.73
CA GLY A 241 -3.69 -6.45 32.46
C GLY A 241 -2.75 -7.43 31.77
N SER A 242 -2.80 -8.72 32.11
CA SER A 242 -2.02 -9.76 31.43
C SER A 242 -2.66 -10.18 30.10
N SER A 243 -1.91 -10.86 29.24
CA SER A 243 -2.46 -11.43 28.01
C SER A 243 -3.57 -12.46 28.30
N VAL A 244 -3.43 -13.21 29.40
CA VAL A 244 -4.44 -14.17 29.87
C VAL A 244 -5.75 -13.45 30.23
N ASP A 245 -5.68 -12.30 30.91
CA ASP A 245 -6.87 -11.52 31.25
C ASP A 245 -7.60 -11.01 30.00
N VAL A 246 -6.86 -10.66 28.96
CA VAL A 246 -7.42 -10.26 27.66
C VAL A 246 -8.09 -11.43 26.97
N ASP A 247 -7.44 -12.60 26.94
CA ASP A 247 -7.99 -13.81 26.33
C ASP A 247 -9.26 -14.27 27.04
N GLU A 248 -9.29 -14.22 28.37
CA GLU A 248 -10.47 -14.56 29.18
C GLU A 248 -11.64 -13.60 28.92
N ALA A 249 -11.36 -12.28 28.90
CA ALA A 249 -12.37 -11.26 28.61
C ALA A 249 -12.91 -11.41 27.18
N ALA A 250 -12.04 -11.63 26.20
CA ALA A 250 -12.41 -11.83 24.81
C ALA A 250 -13.26 -13.09 24.64
N ALA A 251 -12.86 -14.21 25.24
CA ALA A 251 -13.62 -15.46 25.17
C ALA A 251 -15.01 -15.33 25.81
N ALA A 252 -15.13 -14.62 26.94
CA ALA A 252 -16.41 -14.37 27.60
C ALA A 252 -17.37 -13.53 26.72
N LEU A 253 -16.86 -12.46 26.10
CA LEU A 253 -17.64 -11.59 25.23
C LEU A 253 -17.99 -12.25 23.89
N THR A 254 -17.11 -13.07 23.33
CA THR A 254 -17.42 -13.89 22.14
C THR A 254 -18.57 -14.84 22.41
N ARG A 255 -18.57 -15.53 23.56
CA ARG A 255 -19.71 -16.39 23.96
C ARG A 255 -21.00 -15.59 24.13
N LEU A 256 -20.92 -14.35 24.63
CA LEU A 256 -22.09 -13.47 24.79
C LEU A 256 -22.65 -13.02 23.44
N ALA A 257 -21.80 -12.55 22.52
CA ALA A 257 -22.20 -12.10 21.18
C ALA A 257 -22.88 -13.24 20.39
N ARG A 258 -22.37 -14.46 20.50
CA ARG A 258 -22.97 -15.65 19.85
C ARG A 258 -24.34 -16.02 20.40
N ARG A 259 -24.56 -15.87 21.72
CA ARG A 259 -25.89 -16.09 22.31
C ARG A 259 -26.90 -15.06 21.82
N TRP A 260 -26.50 -13.79 21.74
CA TRP A 260 -27.33 -12.72 21.19
C TRP A 260 -27.73 -12.99 19.72
N ALA A 261 -26.78 -13.44 18.90
CA ALA A 261 -27.04 -13.83 17.52
C ALA A 261 -28.08 -14.98 17.45
N ALA A 262 -27.90 -16.02 18.26
CA ALA A 262 -28.81 -17.16 18.30
C ALA A 262 -30.23 -16.81 18.80
N GLU A 263 -30.36 -15.84 19.71
CA GLU A 263 -31.66 -15.33 20.16
C GLU A 263 -32.37 -14.52 19.05
N ALA A 264 -31.62 -13.73 18.28
CA ALA A 264 -32.14 -13.00 17.12
C ALA A 264 -32.62 -13.95 16.01
N ASP A 265 -31.89 -15.05 15.78
CA ASP A 265 -32.27 -16.08 14.80
C ASP A 265 -33.46 -16.94 15.29
N GLY A 266 -33.51 -17.26 16.58
CA GLY A 266 -34.56 -18.07 17.21
C GLY A 266 -35.91 -17.36 17.36
N THR A 267 -35.91 -16.02 17.45
CA THR A 267 -37.12 -15.20 17.49
C THR A 267 -37.77 -15.03 16.11
N GLY A 268 -37.03 -15.24 15.01
CA GLY A 268 -37.57 -15.34 13.65
C GLY A 268 -38.27 -16.67 13.33
N GLY A 269 -38.05 -17.72 14.13
CA GLY A 269 -38.57 -19.07 13.89
C GLY A 269 -39.85 -19.44 14.66
N ARG A 270 -40.38 -18.58 15.54
CA ARG A 270 -41.51 -18.92 16.43
C ARG A 270 -42.80 -18.13 16.14
N GLY A 271 -42.96 -17.63 14.90
CA GLY A 271 -44.13 -16.89 14.43
C GLY A 271 -45.07 -17.65 13.48
N GLY A 272 -44.84 -18.94 13.22
CA GLY A 272 -45.63 -19.68 12.23
C GLY A 272 -45.94 -21.10 12.66
N THR A 273 -46.93 -21.29 13.53
CA THR A 273 -47.93 -22.37 13.47
C THR A 273 -48.79 -22.37 14.73
N THR A 274 -50.06 -21.99 14.59
CA THR A 274 -51.16 -22.71 15.23
C THR A 274 -52.39 -22.55 14.34
N ASP A 275 -52.68 -23.61 13.58
CA ASP A 275 -53.92 -23.79 12.84
C ASP A 275 -55.07 -24.18 13.78
N ALA A 276 -56.25 -23.66 13.42
CA ALA A 276 -57.59 -24.26 13.48
C ALA A 276 -58.21 -24.69 14.83
N ASP A 277 -59.38 -24.12 15.16
CA ASP A 277 -60.72 -24.65 14.80
C ASP A 277 -61.80 -24.25 15.85
N GLY A 278 -63.06 -24.08 15.41
CA GLY A 278 -64.24 -24.15 16.30
C GLY A 278 -65.25 -23.00 16.34
N THR A 279 -66.05 -22.85 15.28
CA THR A 279 -67.54 -22.80 15.26
C THR A 279 -68.33 -22.05 16.36
N THR A 280 -69.14 -21.04 15.99
CA THR A 280 -70.64 -20.97 16.07
C THR A 280 -71.21 -19.54 16.05
N GLY A 281 -72.29 -19.31 15.28
CA GLY A 281 -73.35 -18.34 15.63
C GLY A 281 -73.73 -17.25 14.61
N ASN A 282 -74.75 -17.54 13.79
CA ASN A 282 -75.83 -16.69 13.20
C ASN A 282 -75.98 -15.23 13.71
N ASP A 283 -76.51 -14.23 12.98
CA ASP A 283 -77.74 -14.24 12.17
C ASP A 283 -77.86 -12.99 11.24
N GLU A 284 -78.54 -13.22 10.11
CA GLU A 284 -79.52 -12.40 9.36
C GLU A 284 -79.32 -10.89 9.05
N THR A 285 -79.34 -10.60 7.73
CA THR A 285 -80.33 -9.83 6.94
C THR A 285 -79.61 -9.31 5.69
N GLY A 286 -80.10 -9.32 4.45
CA GLY A 286 -81.40 -9.59 3.84
C GLY A 286 -81.41 -8.86 2.49
N THR A 287 -81.61 -9.60 1.40
CA THR A 287 -82.41 -9.21 0.22
C THR A 287 -81.79 -8.40 -0.96
N ALA A 288 -82.03 -8.99 -2.14
CA ALA A 288 -82.14 -8.45 -3.53
C ALA A 288 -80.82 -8.10 -4.28
N GLY A 289 -80.62 -8.48 -5.55
CA GLY A 289 -81.46 -9.18 -6.52
C GLY A 289 -80.72 -9.32 -7.87
N ASN A 290 -81.02 -10.43 -8.57
CA ASN A 290 -81.09 -10.67 -10.04
C ASN A 290 -80.50 -9.59 -10.99
N THR A 291 -79.76 -9.86 -12.08
CA THR A 291 -80.13 -10.59 -13.32
C THR A 291 -78.93 -10.52 -14.31
N GLY A 292 -78.60 -11.57 -15.09
CA GLY A 292 -78.58 -11.64 -16.59
C GLY A 292 -77.62 -10.68 -17.32
N GLU A 293 -76.83 -10.99 -18.36
CA GLU A 293 -76.86 -11.90 -19.53
C GLU A 293 -75.40 -12.05 -20.04
N ARG A 294 -74.93 -13.23 -20.44
CA ARG A 294 -74.75 -13.70 -21.83
C ARG A 294 -74.08 -12.74 -22.81
#